data_AF-A0A965LM22-F1
#
_entry.id   AF-A0A965LM22-F1
#
_cell.length_a   1.000
_cell.length_b   1.000
_cell.length_c   1.000
_cell.angle_alpha   90.00
_cell.angle_beta   90.00
_cell.angle_gamma   90.00
#
_symmetry.space_group_name_H-M   'P 1'
#
loop_
_entity.id
_entity.type
_entity.pdbx_description
1 polymer ?
#
loop_
_entity_poly.entity_id
_entity_poly.type
_entity_poly.pdbx_seq_one_letter_code
_entity_poly.pdbx_strand_id
1 'polypeptide(L)' 'TLLHELRRRGGGLGAAALCGGGGQGDALIVRAI' A
#
# COMPACT_ATOMS: atom_id res chain seq x y z
N THR A 1 5.96 -6.10 5.50
CA THR A 1 4.95 -5.73 4.46
C THR A 1 4.38 -4.35 4.75
N LEU A 2 3.99 -3.54 3.73
CA LEU A 2 3.72 -2.08 3.78
C LEU A 2 3.16 -1.53 5.10
N LEU A 3 1.98 -1.98 5.54
CA LEU A 3 1.31 -1.43 6.74
C LEU A 3 2.13 -1.60 8.03
N HIS A 4 2.79 -2.76 8.20
CA HIS A 4 3.70 -3.01 9.32
C HIS A 4 4.88 -2.04 9.31
N GLU A 5 5.36 -1.70 8.12
CA GLU A 5 6.50 -0.81 7.90
C GLU A 5 6.16 0.66 8.10
N LEU A 6 4.95 1.08 7.72
CA LEU A 6 4.43 2.39 8.06
C LEU A 6 4.27 2.52 9.59
N ARG A 7 3.69 1.52 10.26
CA ARG A 7 3.58 1.52 11.73
C ARG A 7 4.94 1.57 12.43
N ARG A 8 5.93 0.76 12.00
CA ARG A 8 7.30 0.81 12.54
C ARG A 8 7.94 2.19 12.42
N ARG A 9 7.60 2.95 11.37
CA ARG A 9 8.14 4.30 11.10
C ARG A 9 7.36 5.42 11.80
N GLY A 10 6.37 5.09 12.64
CA GLY A 10 5.54 6.09 13.33
C GLY A 10 4.31 6.55 12.54
N GLY A 11 3.83 5.71 11.62
CA GLY A 11 2.68 5.99 10.77
C GLY A 11 3.05 6.63 9.44
N GLY A 12 2.05 7.16 8.74
CA GLY A 12 2.23 7.88 7.47
C GLY A 12 1.34 7.38 6.35
N LEU A 13 1.58 7.92 5.15
CA LEU A 13 0.88 7.57 3.92
C LEU A 13 1.70 6.56 3.12
N GLY A 14 1.05 5.55 2.56
CA GLY A 14 1.68 4.62 1.62
C GLY A 14 0.74 4.17 0.52
N ALA A 15 1.32 3.65 -0.55
CA ALA A 15 0.59 3.11 -1.69
C ALA A 15 0.94 1.63 -1.86
N ALA A 16 -0.05 0.82 -2.22
CA ALA A 16 0.15 -0.53 -2.73
C ALA A 16 -0.55 -0.66 -4.08
N ALA A 17 0.06 -1.42 -4.98
CA ALA A 17 -0.49 -1.73 -6.29
C ALA A 17 -0.30 -3.21 -6.60
N LEU A 18 -1.22 -3.75 -7.38
CA LEU A 18 -1.22 -5.12 -7.87
C LEU A 18 -1.45 -5.11 -9.38
N CYS A 19 -0.67 -5.90 -10.12
CA CYS A 19 -0.95 -6.18 -11.52
C CYS A 19 -1.86 -7.41 -11.66
N GLY A 20 -2.74 -7.36 -12.65
CA GLY A 20 -3.60 -8.47 -13.05
C GLY A 20 -3.42 -8.80 -14.53
N GLY A 21 -3.73 -10.04 -14.93
CA GLY A 21 -3.73 -10.45 -16.34
C GLY A 21 -4.70 -9.63 -17.19
N GLY A 22 -4.44 -9.55 -18.50
CA GLY A 22 -5.30 -8.81 -19.44
C GLY A 22 -5.20 -7.29 -19.35
N GLY A 23 -4.12 -6.76 -18.76
CA GLY A 23 -3.89 -5.32 -18.64
C GLY A 23 -4.60 -4.66 -17.45
N GLN A 24 -4.98 -5.46 -16.44
CA GLN A 24 -5.66 -4.97 -15.24
C GLN A 24 -4.67 -4.55 -14.16
N GLY A 25 -5.14 -3.75 -13.22
CA GLY A 25 -4.42 -3.48 -11.99
C GLY A 25 -5.31 -2.80 -10.97
N ASP A 26 -5.01 -3.06 -9.70
CA ASP A 26 -5.64 -2.42 -8.56
C ASP A 26 -4.59 -1.58 -7.83
N ALA A 27 -5.03 -0.47 -7.26
CA ALA A 27 -4.18 0.36 -6.41
C ALA A 27 -4.98 0.89 -5.23
N LEU A 28 -4.30 1.02 -4.09
CA LEU A 28 -4.86 1.60 -2.88
C LEU A 28 -3.86 2.53 -2.22
N ILE A 29 -4.41 3.60 -1.64
CA ILE A 29 -3.69 4.50 -0.74
C ILE A 29 -4.15 4.20 0.68
N VAL A 30 -3.19 4.02 1.59
CA VAL A 30 -3.46 3.76 3.00
C VAL A 30 -2.78 4.78 3.89
N ARG A 31 -3.47 5.14 4.97
CA ARG A 31 -2.92 5.90 6.08
C ARG A 31 -2.78 4.98 7.28
N ALA A 32 -1.56 4.86 7.80
CA ALA A 32 -1.31 4.24 9.09
C ALA A 32 -1.24 5.34 10.15
N ILE A 33 -2.08 5.18 11.17
CA ILE A 33 -2.05 5.90 12.45
C ILE A 33 -1.43 4.99 13.51
#